data_AF-A0A1K1LLR3-F1
#
_entry.id   AF-A0A1K1LLR3-F1
#
_cell.length_a   1.000
_cell.length_b   1.000
_cell.length_c   1.000
_cell.angle_alpha   90.00
_cell.angle_beta   90.00
_cell.angle_gamma   90.00
#
_symmetry.space_group_name_H-M   'P 1'
#
loop_
_entity.id
_entity.type
_entity.pdbx_description
1 polymer ?
#
loop_
_entity_poly.entity_id
_entity_poly.type
_entity_poly.pdbx_seq_one_letter_code
_entity_poly.pdbx_strand_id
1 'polypeptide(L)'
;MRKLLALLSTVLFLLSACQKAETPPPTTTKSSGVDSAAIYQDWAYREMLSNTLNQAENYAYRSVMLSKDSAMEKSSMILLCYIYYRQGKQEQLQMLMQTISPENYADVMDVQWQVEQAKTNHERQQYVIAIILLLLLFGIVCYWYIHKMRAQADMYQQRIDKVRQELFNRGSNLPQSNTLSIDEAKRGIDVLFAIINDQNISQMGKEEEQAVIKALPLLDATLAKLLAKASSPLTPKETYFCIMEYYGKNDHQKAQSFCCSEQAIRSTKSRLNKKIDLSILRLE
;
A
#
# COMPACT_ATOMS: atom_id res chain seq x y z
N MET A 1 0.60 -14.55 9.78
CA MET A 1 1.81 -15.32 10.13
C MET A 1 1.80 -16.77 9.67
N ARG A 2 0.81 -17.63 10.01
CA ARG A 2 0.81 -19.06 9.61
C ARG A 2 0.92 -19.32 8.09
N LYS A 3 0.26 -18.53 7.25
CA LYS A 3 0.36 -18.64 5.78
C LYS A 3 1.72 -18.22 5.22
N LEU A 4 2.42 -17.31 5.89
CA LEU A 4 3.76 -16.86 5.50
C LEU A 4 4.82 -17.92 5.85
N LEU A 5 4.67 -18.59 7.00
CA LEU A 5 5.48 -19.73 7.41
C LEU A 5 5.32 -20.93 6.47
N ALA A 6 4.11 -21.19 5.97
CA ALA A 6 3.88 -22.24 4.98
C ALA A 6 4.59 -21.95 3.65
N LEU A 7 4.55 -20.70 3.17
CA LEU A 7 5.25 -20.29 1.96
C LEU A 7 6.78 -20.37 2.11
N LEU A 8 7.32 -19.93 3.26
CA LEU A 8 8.74 -20.07 3.58
C LEU A 8 9.19 -21.54 3.62
N SER A 9 8.39 -22.42 4.23
CA SER A 9 8.66 -23.86 4.25
C SER A 9 8.66 -24.47 2.85
N THR A 10 7.72 -24.08 1.98
CA THR A 10 7.68 -24.59 0.60
C THR A 10 8.84 -24.06 -0.24
N VAL A 11 9.26 -22.80 -0.02
CA VAL A 11 10.40 -22.21 -0.73
C VAL A 11 11.71 -22.84 -0.27
N LEU A 12 11.89 -23.11 1.03
CA LEU A 12 13.04 -23.87 1.56
C LEU A 12 13.07 -25.32 1.02
N PHE A 13 11.91 -25.96 0.91
CA PHE A 13 11.82 -27.31 0.36
C PHE A 13 12.16 -27.34 -1.14
N LEU A 14 11.72 -26.34 -1.90
CA LEU A 14 12.05 -26.21 -3.32
C LEU A 14 13.53 -25.85 -3.54
N LEU A 15 14.13 -25.01 -2.68
CA LEU A 15 15.56 -24.71 -2.70
C LEU A 15 16.41 -25.96 -2.39
N SER A 16 15.99 -26.75 -1.39
CA SER A 16 16.65 -28.02 -1.05
C SER A 16 16.48 -29.09 -2.14
N ALA A 17 15.32 -29.13 -2.81
CA ALA A 17 15.08 -30.00 -3.95
C ALA A 17 15.88 -29.58 -5.20
N CYS A 18 16.06 -28.28 -5.44
CA CYS A 18 16.95 -27.77 -6.49
C CYS A 18 18.41 -28.12 -6.23
N GLN A 19 18.91 -27.94 -4.99
CA GLN A 19 20.28 -28.34 -4.64
C GLN A 19 20.56 -29.84 -4.82
N LYS A 20 19.53 -30.69 -4.67
CA LYS A 20 19.67 -32.15 -4.82
C LYS A 20 19.60 -32.65 -6.27
N ALA A 21 19.16 -31.79 -7.20
CA ALA A 21 19.01 -32.13 -8.62
C ALA A 21 20.24 -31.79 -9.47
N GLU A 22 21.26 -31.13 -8.90
CA GLU A 22 22.36 -30.50 -9.63
C GLU A 22 23.74 -31.11 -9.35
N THR A 23 23.78 -32.29 -8.75
CA THR A 23 24.99 -33.11 -8.81
C THR A 23 25.12 -33.65 -10.25
N PRO A 24 26.20 -33.35 -10.99
CA PRO A 24 26.48 -34.03 -12.25
C PRO A 24 26.55 -35.54 -12.03
N PRO A 25 26.33 -36.37 -13.08
CA PRO A 25 26.17 -37.81 -12.92
C PRO A 25 27.35 -38.38 -12.12
N PRO A 26 27.10 -39.24 -11.12
CA PRO A 26 28.18 -39.97 -10.49
C PRO A 26 28.81 -40.84 -11.57
N THR A 27 30.09 -40.58 -11.90
CA THR A 27 30.90 -41.61 -12.52
C THR A 27 30.88 -42.81 -11.57
N THR A 28 30.32 -43.89 -12.11
CA THR A 28 30.13 -45.19 -11.50
C THR A 28 31.20 -45.56 -10.47
N THR A 29 30.81 -45.86 -9.24
CA THR A 29 30.90 -47.22 -8.69
C THR A 29 30.32 -47.27 -7.26
N LYS A 30 29.52 -48.31 -7.03
CA LYS A 30 29.24 -48.81 -5.69
C LYS A 30 30.53 -49.44 -5.14
N SER A 31 31.07 -48.93 -4.03
CA SER A 31 31.62 -49.79 -2.97
C SER A 31 31.93 -49.02 -1.69
N SER A 32 31.61 -49.68 -0.59
CA SER A 32 32.05 -49.46 0.78
C SER A 32 33.41 -48.78 0.99
N GLY A 33 33.43 -47.76 1.85
CA GLY A 33 34.64 -47.05 2.28
C GLY A 33 34.68 -45.67 1.63
N VAL A 34 34.67 -44.62 2.44
CA VAL A 34 34.79 -43.25 1.92
C VAL A 34 36.23 -43.08 1.42
N ASP A 35 36.43 -43.23 0.11
CA ASP A 35 37.74 -43.09 -0.51
C ASP A 35 38.21 -41.64 -0.38
N SER A 36 39.30 -41.45 0.38
CA SER A 36 39.84 -40.12 0.67
C SER A 36 40.18 -39.35 -0.61
N ALA A 37 40.57 -40.05 -1.69
CA ALA A 37 40.84 -39.44 -3.00
C ALA A 37 39.61 -38.72 -3.59
N ALA A 38 38.43 -39.37 -3.60
CA ALA A 38 37.21 -38.77 -4.15
C ALA A 38 36.78 -37.50 -3.39
N ILE A 39 37.01 -37.46 -2.07
CA ILE A 39 36.78 -36.24 -1.27
C ILE A 39 37.72 -35.11 -1.70
N TYR A 40 39.02 -35.41 -1.83
CA TYR A 40 40.00 -34.41 -2.25
C TYR A 40 39.76 -33.92 -3.67
N GLN A 41 39.24 -34.78 -4.56
CA GLN A 41 38.81 -34.40 -5.90
C GLN A 41 37.62 -33.41 -5.85
N ASP A 42 36.59 -33.69 -5.05
CA ASP A 42 35.45 -32.78 -4.88
C ASP A 42 35.87 -31.43 -4.29
N TRP A 43 36.76 -31.42 -3.30
CA TRP A 43 37.31 -30.19 -2.74
C TRP A 43 38.15 -29.41 -3.75
N ALA A 44 38.99 -30.08 -4.53
CA ALA A 44 39.75 -29.44 -5.60
C ALA A 44 38.82 -28.78 -6.63
N TYR A 45 37.72 -29.45 -6.99
CA TYR A 45 36.71 -28.93 -7.91
C TYR A 45 35.99 -27.70 -7.35
N ARG A 46 35.60 -27.73 -6.06
CA ARG A 46 34.96 -26.57 -5.40
C ARG A 46 35.88 -25.36 -5.31
N GLU A 47 37.14 -25.56 -4.90
CA GLU A 47 38.13 -24.48 -4.80
C GLU A 47 38.50 -23.91 -6.19
N MET A 48 38.47 -24.75 -7.22
CA MET A 48 38.64 -24.29 -8.59
C MET A 48 37.49 -23.38 -9.05
N LEU A 49 36.24 -23.69 -8.68
CA LEU A 49 35.07 -22.85 -8.96
C LEU A 49 35.11 -21.53 -8.17
N SER A 50 35.63 -21.53 -6.95
CA SER A 50 35.81 -20.31 -6.13
C SER A 50 37.05 -19.48 -6.51
N ASN A 51 37.79 -19.89 -7.54
CA ASN A 51 38.98 -19.23 -8.09
C ASN A 51 40.22 -19.25 -7.16
N THR A 52 40.25 -20.09 -6.13
CA THR A 52 41.38 -20.30 -5.22
C THR A 52 42.35 -21.37 -5.77
N LEU A 53 42.95 -21.07 -6.93
CA LEU A 53 43.71 -22.05 -7.72
C LEU A 53 44.85 -22.75 -6.95
N ASN A 54 45.51 -22.06 -6.02
CA ASN A 54 46.61 -22.64 -5.22
C ASN A 54 46.11 -23.72 -4.23
N GLN A 55 44.89 -23.57 -3.70
CA GLN A 55 44.30 -24.57 -2.81
C GLN A 55 43.75 -25.74 -3.63
N ALA A 56 43.12 -25.44 -4.77
CA ALA A 56 42.65 -26.43 -5.72
C ALA A 56 43.78 -27.36 -6.19
N GLU A 57 44.96 -26.83 -6.51
CA GLU A 57 46.16 -27.59 -6.89
C GLU A 57 46.59 -28.57 -5.80
N ASN A 58 46.68 -28.10 -4.56
CA ASN A 58 47.07 -28.94 -3.42
C ASN A 58 46.11 -30.10 -3.19
N TYR A 59 44.80 -29.86 -3.34
CA TYR A 59 43.79 -30.90 -3.20
C TYR A 59 43.77 -31.86 -4.40
N ALA A 60 43.94 -31.36 -5.62
CA ALA A 60 44.03 -32.21 -6.82
C ALA A 60 45.26 -33.13 -6.77
N TYR A 61 46.41 -32.60 -6.35
CA TYR A 61 47.63 -33.39 -6.16
C TYR A 61 47.46 -34.47 -5.08
N ARG A 62 46.82 -34.14 -3.95
CA ARG A 62 46.49 -35.13 -2.90
C ARG A 62 45.52 -36.20 -3.39
N SER A 63 44.59 -35.84 -4.27
CA SER A 63 43.66 -36.79 -4.89
C SER A 63 44.41 -37.82 -5.76
N VAL A 64 45.32 -37.37 -6.61
CA VAL A 64 46.17 -38.24 -7.45
C VAL A 64 47.04 -39.17 -6.58
N MET A 65 47.60 -38.65 -5.48
CA MET A 65 48.46 -39.46 -4.60
C MET A 65 47.71 -40.51 -3.77
N LEU A 66 46.43 -40.28 -3.49
CA LEU A 66 45.61 -41.15 -2.65
C LEU A 66 44.71 -42.08 -3.48
N SER A 67 44.63 -41.89 -4.80
CA SER A 67 43.81 -42.73 -5.67
C SER A 67 44.41 -44.13 -5.78
N LYS A 68 43.60 -45.14 -5.45
CA LYS A 68 43.96 -46.55 -5.62
C LYS A 68 43.52 -47.10 -6.98
N ASP A 69 42.50 -46.48 -7.57
CA ASP A 69 41.93 -46.87 -8.85
C ASP A 69 42.51 -46.03 -9.98
N SER A 70 42.96 -46.71 -11.04
CA SER A 70 43.50 -46.07 -12.24
C SER A 70 42.51 -45.08 -12.90
N ALA A 71 41.19 -45.28 -12.75
CA ALA A 71 40.18 -44.36 -13.26
C ALA A 71 40.12 -43.04 -12.46
N MET A 72 40.20 -43.12 -11.13
CA MET A 72 40.19 -41.94 -10.24
C MET A 72 41.51 -41.17 -10.32
N GLU A 73 42.61 -41.88 -10.47
CA GLU A 73 43.93 -41.31 -10.73
C GLU A 73 43.91 -40.47 -12.02
N LYS A 74 43.42 -41.07 -13.13
CA LYS A 74 43.26 -40.36 -14.41
C LYS A 74 42.36 -39.13 -14.29
N SER A 75 41.20 -39.27 -13.67
CA SER A 75 40.26 -38.15 -13.49
C SER A 75 40.87 -37.00 -12.66
N SER A 76 41.62 -37.33 -11.62
CA SER A 76 42.32 -36.35 -10.77
C SER A 76 43.50 -35.69 -11.51
N MET A 77 44.21 -36.43 -12.35
CA MET A 77 45.28 -35.90 -13.21
C MET A 77 44.74 -34.95 -14.27
N ILE A 78 43.60 -35.27 -14.89
CA ILE A 78 42.91 -34.38 -15.85
C ILE A 78 42.52 -33.07 -15.15
N LEU A 79 41.97 -33.15 -13.93
CA LEU A 79 41.64 -31.97 -13.13
C LEU A 79 42.90 -31.14 -12.79
N LEU A 80 44.01 -31.78 -12.43
CA LEU A 80 45.27 -31.11 -12.14
C LEU A 80 45.87 -30.42 -13.39
N CYS A 81 45.82 -31.09 -14.55
CA CYS A 81 46.16 -30.50 -15.85
C CYS A 81 45.38 -29.21 -16.10
N TYR A 82 44.06 -29.26 -15.90
CA TYR A 82 43.20 -28.09 -16.09
C TYR A 82 43.54 -26.95 -15.12
N ILE A 83 43.86 -27.26 -13.85
CA ILE A 83 44.30 -26.26 -12.86
C ILE A 83 45.64 -25.62 -13.29
N TYR A 84 46.62 -26.40 -13.76
CA TYR A 84 47.89 -25.86 -14.26
C TYR A 84 47.74 -25.00 -15.51
N TYR A 85 46.85 -25.39 -16.43
CA TYR A 85 46.48 -24.57 -17.58
C TYR A 85 45.92 -23.22 -17.13
N ARG A 86 44.98 -23.22 -16.16
CA ARG A 86 44.40 -22.00 -15.61
C ARG A 86 45.39 -21.12 -14.84
N GLN A 87 46.39 -21.71 -14.20
CA GLN A 87 47.45 -20.98 -13.49
C GLN A 87 48.58 -20.47 -14.41
N GLY A 88 48.61 -20.90 -15.69
CA GLY A 88 49.68 -20.55 -16.63
C GLY A 88 51.00 -21.29 -16.38
N LYS A 89 51.00 -22.37 -15.60
CA LYS A 89 52.19 -23.18 -15.29
C LYS A 89 52.51 -24.18 -16.42
N GLN A 90 52.99 -23.65 -17.55
CA GLN A 90 53.20 -24.40 -18.79
C GLN A 90 54.19 -25.57 -18.66
N GLU A 91 55.25 -25.43 -17.85
CA GLU A 91 56.24 -26.50 -17.67
C GLU A 91 55.67 -27.72 -16.92
N GLN A 92 54.90 -27.47 -15.85
CA GLN A 92 54.25 -28.53 -15.08
C GLN A 92 53.13 -29.22 -15.88
N LEU A 93 52.43 -28.43 -16.69
CA LEU A 93 51.43 -28.93 -17.63
C LEU A 93 52.07 -29.86 -18.67
N GLN A 94 53.17 -29.46 -19.29
CA GLN A 94 53.88 -30.29 -20.29
C GLN A 94 54.39 -31.61 -19.70
N MET A 95 54.92 -31.60 -18.48
CA MET A 95 55.34 -32.83 -17.79
C MET A 95 54.15 -33.77 -17.50
N LEU A 96 53.03 -33.23 -17.02
CA LEU A 96 51.84 -34.03 -16.75
C LEU A 96 51.23 -34.59 -18.05
N MET A 97 51.21 -33.78 -19.12
CA MET A 97 50.71 -34.17 -20.44
C MET A 97 51.61 -35.21 -21.14
N GLN A 98 52.90 -35.29 -20.83
CA GLN A 98 53.75 -36.38 -21.32
C GLN A 98 53.47 -37.71 -20.60
N THR A 99 52.98 -37.63 -19.36
CA THR A 99 52.60 -38.80 -18.55
C THR A 99 51.22 -39.32 -18.94
N ILE A 100 50.38 -38.47 -19.53
CA ILE A 100 48.99 -38.72 -19.88
C ILE A 100 48.87 -38.91 -21.40
N SER A 101 48.32 -40.03 -21.87
CA SER A 101 48.17 -40.37 -23.29
C SER A 101 47.46 -39.24 -24.11
N PRO A 102 47.80 -39.02 -25.41
CA PRO A 102 47.25 -37.92 -26.23
C PRO A 102 45.72 -37.93 -26.40
N GLU A 103 45.07 -39.07 -26.13
CA GLU A 103 43.61 -39.21 -26.12
C GLU A 103 42.91 -38.38 -25.03
N ASN A 104 43.62 -38.03 -23.94
CA ASN A 104 43.05 -37.32 -22.79
C ASN A 104 42.95 -35.80 -22.99
N TYR A 105 43.43 -35.24 -24.10
CA TYR A 105 43.28 -33.80 -24.40
C TYR A 105 41.80 -33.42 -24.59
N ALA A 106 41.01 -34.32 -25.20
CA ALA A 106 39.56 -34.14 -25.34
C ALA A 106 38.87 -34.09 -23.97
N ASP A 107 39.32 -34.92 -23.02
CA ASP A 107 38.76 -34.98 -21.67
C ASP A 107 39.09 -33.71 -20.86
N VAL A 108 40.29 -33.12 -21.04
CA VAL A 108 40.63 -31.82 -20.44
C VAL A 108 39.73 -30.71 -20.98
N MET A 109 39.41 -30.74 -22.27
CA MET A 109 38.50 -29.76 -22.89
C MET A 109 37.03 -29.96 -22.46
N ASP A 110 36.59 -31.20 -22.23
CA ASP A 110 35.26 -31.49 -21.69
C ASP A 110 35.13 -30.99 -20.24
N VAL A 111 36.13 -31.25 -19.39
CA VAL A 111 36.19 -30.71 -18.02
C VAL A 111 36.16 -29.18 -18.05
N GLN A 112 36.89 -28.54 -18.96
CA GLN A 112 36.82 -27.09 -19.14
C GLN A 112 35.40 -26.60 -19.45
N TRP A 113 34.71 -27.26 -20.38
CA TRP A 113 33.36 -26.89 -20.78
C TRP A 113 32.35 -27.07 -19.63
N GLN A 114 32.45 -28.18 -18.89
CA GLN A 114 31.60 -28.45 -17.73
C GLN A 114 31.80 -27.42 -16.61
N VAL A 115 33.04 -27.01 -16.36
CA VAL A 115 33.38 -26.00 -15.34
C VAL A 115 32.82 -24.63 -15.70
N GLU A 116 32.95 -24.21 -16.96
CA GLU A 116 32.41 -22.92 -17.41
C GLU A 116 30.87 -22.91 -17.37
N GLN A 117 30.23 -24.03 -17.72
CA GLN A 117 28.79 -24.18 -17.60
C GLN A 117 28.32 -24.17 -16.14
N ALA A 118 29.04 -24.85 -15.24
CA ALA A 118 28.75 -24.83 -13.81
C ALA A 118 28.89 -23.41 -13.23
N LYS A 119 29.92 -22.67 -13.61
CA LYS A 119 30.13 -21.29 -13.19
C LYS A 119 28.99 -20.36 -13.63
N THR A 120 28.63 -20.40 -14.91
CA THR A 120 27.53 -19.59 -15.44
C THR A 120 26.18 -19.95 -14.81
N ASN A 121 25.95 -21.22 -14.49
CA ASN A 121 24.75 -21.65 -13.75
C ASN A 121 24.76 -21.15 -12.30
N HIS A 122 25.89 -21.23 -11.58
CA HIS A 122 26.00 -20.68 -10.22
C HIS A 122 25.76 -19.17 -10.18
N GLU A 123 26.28 -18.42 -11.15
CA GLU A 123 26.02 -16.98 -11.28
C GLU A 123 24.51 -16.72 -11.52
N ARG A 124 23.87 -17.46 -12.44
CA ARG A 124 22.42 -17.37 -12.67
C ARG A 124 21.62 -17.68 -11.42
N GLN A 125 22.00 -18.70 -10.65
CA GLN A 125 21.33 -19.06 -9.40
C GLN A 125 21.44 -17.97 -8.34
N GLN A 126 22.59 -17.32 -8.22
CA GLN A 126 22.76 -16.19 -7.30
C GLN A 126 21.79 -15.06 -7.61
N TYR A 127 21.57 -14.73 -8.89
CA TYR A 127 20.57 -13.73 -9.28
C TYR A 127 19.14 -14.17 -8.93
N VAL A 128 18.78 -15.44 -9.16
CA VAL A 128 17.46 -15.96 -8.81
C VAL A 128 17.22 -15.88 -7.29
N ILE A 129 18.20 -16.29 -6.47
CA ILE A 129 18.11 -16.20 -5.01
C ILE A 129 17.99 -14.74 -4.56
N ALA A 130 18.79 -13.83 -5.14
CA ALA A 130 18.72 -12.40 -4.83
C ALA A 130 17.34 -11.81 -5.17
N ILE A 131 16.75 -12.17 -6.31
CA ILE A 131 15.40 -11.73 -6.71
C ILE A 131 14.35 -12.26 -5.74
N ILE A 132 14.43 -13.53 -5.33
CA ILE A 132 13.49 -14.12 -4.36
C ILE A 132 13.57 -13.38 -3.01
N LEU A 133 14.79 -13.09 -2.51
CA LEU A 133 14.97 -12.34 -1.27
C LEU A 133 14.41 -10.92 -1.37
N LEU A 134 14.60 -10.25 -2.51
CA LEU A 134 14.06 -8.92 -2.77
C LEU A 134 12.53 -8.92 -2.79
N LEU A 135 11.90 -9.93 -3.42
CA LEU A 135 10.45 -10.08 -3.43
C LEU A 135 9.87 -10.37 -2.05
N LEU A 136 10.56 -11.17 -1.23
CA LEU A 136 10.16 -11.40 0.16
C LEU A 136 10.23 -10.13 1.00
N LEU A 137 11.30 -9.34 0.86
CA LEU A 137 11.43 -8.05 1.54
C LEU A 137 10.32 -7.09 1.13
N PHE A 138 10.03 -6.98 -0.17
CA PHE A 138 8.93 -6.17 -0.68
C PHE A 138 7.58 -6.63 -0.13
N GLY A 139 7.33 -7.94 -0.09
CA GLY A 139 6.10 -8.52 0.46
C GLY A 139 5.90 -8.19 1.94
N ILE A 140 6.96 -8.20 2.74
CA ILE A 140 6.91 -7.81 4.17
C ILE A 140 6.55 -6.33 4.32
N VAL A 141 7.18 -5.44 3.52
CA VAL A 141 6.89 -4.01 3.53
C VAL A 141 5.44 -3.73 3.11
N CYS A 142 4.96 -4.36 2.03
CA CYS A 142 3.58 -4.25 1.59
C CYS A 142 2.59 -4.74 2.64
N TYR A 143 2.87 -5.87 3.29
CA TYR A 143 2.02 -6.39 4.36
C TYR A 143 1.93 -5.42 5.53
N TRP A 144 3.08 -4.88 5.98
CA TRP A 144 3.12 -3.90 7.05
C TRP A 144 2.36 -2.62 6.68
N TYR A 145 2.53 -2.14 5.44
CA TYR A 145 1.83 -0.96 4.95
C TYR A 145 0.31 -1.14 4.95
N ILE A 146 -0.19 -2.26 4.43
CA ILE A 146 -1.64 -2.56 4.42
C ILE A 146 -2.18 -2.68 5.85
N HIS A 147 -1.44 -3.34 6.74
CA HIS A 147 -1.85 -3.45 8.15
C HIS A 147 -1.92 -2.07 8.82
N LYS A 148 -0.92 -1.22 8.59
CA LYS A 148 -0.88 0.15 9.11
C LYS A 148 -2.03 1.00 8.56
N MET A 149 -2.32 0.90 7.26
CA MET A 149 -3.43 1.63 6.64
C MET A 149 -4.79 1.18 7.18
N ARG A 150 -4.99 -0.11 7.44
CA ARG A 150 -6.21 -0.61 8.09
C ARG A 150 -6.38 -0.03 9.49
N ALA A 151 -5.31 -0.01 10.29
CA ALA A 151 -5.36 0.59 11.64
C ALA A 151 -5.69 2.09 11.61
N GLN A 152 -5.21 2.82 10.60
CA GLN A 152 -5.58 4.22 10.42
C GLN A 152 -7.04 4.37 10.00
N ALA A 153 -7.54 3.54 9.09
CA ALA A 153 -8.94 3.54 8.68
C ALA A 153 -9.87 3.35 9.89
N ASP A 154 -9.58 2.36 10.73
CA ASP A 154 -10.38 2.06 11.93
C ASP A 154 -10.47 3.29 12.87
N MET A 155 -9.38 4.06 13.01
CA MET A 155 -9.37 5.30 13.80
C MET A 155 -10.24 6.40 13.19
N TYR A 156 -10.30 6.51 11.86
CA TYR A 156 -11.19 7.45 11.18
C TYR A 156 -12.66 7.02 11.32
N GLN A 157 -12.95 5.74 11.20
CA GLN A 157 -14.30 5.21 11.44
C GLN A 157 -14.76 5.48 12.88
N GLN A 158 -13.92 5.21 13.88
CA GLN A 158 -14.24 5.52 15.28
C GLN A 158 -14.51 7.01 15.51
N ARG A 159 -13.78 7.91 14.84
CA ARG A 159 -14.03 9.36 14.93
C ARG A 159 -15.38 9.73 14.30
N ILE A 160 -15.71 9.16 13.14
CA ILE A 160 -17.01 9.37 12.49
C ILE A 160 -18.13 8.85 13.39
N ASP A 161 -17.98 7.68 13.98
CA ASP A 161 -18.98 7.08 14.87
C ASP A 161 -19.16 7.90 16.15
N LYS A 162 -18.08 8.46 16.72
CA LYS A 162 -18.17 9.38 17.86
C LYS A 162 -18.94 10.64 17.51
N VAL A 163 -18.62 11.29 16.39
CA VAL A 163 -19.36 12.49 15.93
C VAL A 163 -20.82 12.13 15.67
N ARG A 164 -21.09 10.98 15.04
CA ARG A 164 -22.45 10.49 14.81
C ARG A 164 -23.21 10.26 16.12
N GLN A 165 -22.58 9.66 17.12
CA GLN A 165 -23.15 9.46 18.44
C GLN A 165 -23.37 10.78 19.18
N GLU A 166 -22.44 11.74 19.10
CA GLU A 166 -22.63 13.08 19.67
C GLU A 166 -23.80 13.81 19.01
N LEU A 167 -23.95 13.69 17.69
CA LEU A 167 -25.10 14.23 16.95
C LEU A 167 -26.40 13.52 17.36
N PHE A 168 -26.39 12.19 17.52
CA PHE A 168 -27.55 11.43 17.98
C PHE A 168 -27.92 11.77 19.44
N ASN A 169 -26.94 11.96 20.30
CA ASN A 169 -27.14 12.35 21.70
C ASN A 169 -27.61 13.81 21.81
N ARG A 170 -27.12 14.71 20.96
CA ARG A 170 -27.72 16.05 20.80
C ARG A 170 -29.15 15.93 20.28
N GLY A 171 -29.39 15.08 19.28
CA GLY A 171 -30.69 14.74 18.70
C GLY A 171 -31.73 14.26 19.72
N SER A 172 -31.31 13.41 20.66
CA SER A 172 -32.19 12.78 21.66
C SER A 172 -32.40 13.62 22.93
N ASN A 173 -31.50 14.55 23.23
CA ASN A 173 -31.72 15.57 24.26
C ASN A 173 -32.59 16.75 23.78
N LEU A 174 -33.03 16.74 22.52
CA LEU A 174 -34.11 17.62 22.07
C LEU A 174 -35.43 17.00 22.53
N PRO A 175 -36.30 17.75 23.23
CA PRO A 175 -37.59 17.23 23.65
C PRO A 175 -38.33 16.64 22.45
N GLN A 176 -38.74 15.39 22.58
CA GLN A 176 -39.42 14.55 21.58
C GLN A 176 -40.71 15.17 20.99
N SER A 177 -41.11 16.37 21.40
CA SER A 177 -42.18 17.15 20.78
C SER A 177 -41.75 17.91 19.52
N ASN A 178 -40.45 17.98 19.19
CA ASN A 178 -39.89 18.76 18.09
C ASN A 178 -39.02 17.93 17.11
N THR A 179 -39.33 16.65 16.86
CA THR A 179 -38.70 15.92 15.76
C THR A 179 -39.19 16.47 14.43
N LEU A 180 -38.39 17.33 13.81
CA LEU A 180 -38.53 17.72 12.40
C LEU A 180 -38.63 16.47 11.55
N SER A 181 -39.80 16.23 10.94
CA SER A 181 -39.88 15.21 9.90
C SER A 181 -38.90 15.56 8.77
N ILE A 182 -38.36 14.56 8.08
CA ILE A 182 -37.50 14.78 6.91
C ILE A 182 -38.21 15.69 5.89
N ASP A 183 -39.53 15.55 5.75
CA ASP A 183 -40.35 16.38 4.87
C ASP A 183 -40.45 17.84 5.34
N GLU A 184 -40.54 18.06 6.66
CA GLU A 184 -40.53 19.41 7.24
C GLU A 184 -39.16 20.07 7.09
N ALA A 185 -38.08 19.30 7.27
CA ALA A 185 -36.71 19.79 7.12
C ALA A 185 -36.43 20.17 5.67
N LYS A 186 -36.83 19.31 4.74
CA LYS A 186 -36.74 19.58 3.30
C LYS A 186 -37.53 20.84 2.95
N ARG A 187 -38.77 20.97 3.41
CA ARG A 187 -39.60 22.17 3.16
C ARG A 187 -38.93 23.44 3.70
N GLY A 188 -38.39 23.40 4.92
CA GLY A 188 -37.68 24.54 5.50
C GLY A 188 -36.43 24.93 4.69
N ILE A 189 -35.67 23.94 4.22
CA ILE A 189 -34.50 24.15 3.34
C ILE A 189 -34.92 24.72 1.99
N ASP A 190 -35.98 24.19 1.37
CA ASP A 190 -36.49 24.65 0.07
C ASP A 190 -36.93 26.11 0.13
N VAL A 191 -37.59 26.52 1.22
CA VAL A 191 -37.98 27.92 1.47
C VAL A 191 -36.76 28.82 1.65
N LEU A 192 -35.78 28.41 2.46
CA LEU A 192 -34.54 29.19 2.64
C LEU A 192 -33.77 29.32 1.33
N PHE A 193 -33.70 28.25 0.55
CA PHE A 193 -33.09 28.26 -0.78
C PHE A 193 -33.81 29.23 -1.73
N ALA A 194 -35.15 29.24 -1.73
CA ALA A 194 -35.94 30.18 -2.53
C ALA A 194 -35.67 31.64 -2.12
N ILE A 195 -35.60 31.92 -0.82
CA ILE A 195 -35.29 33.26 -0.28
C ILE A 195 -33.89 33.73 -0.72
N ILE A 196 -32.88 32.87 -0.58
CA ILE A 196 -31.49 33.21 -0.91
C ILE A 196 -31.32 33.44 -2.42
N ASN A 197 -32.07 32.72 -3.26
CA ASN A 197 -32.00 32.82 -4.72
C ASN A 197 -33.01 33.79 -5.34
N ASP A 198 -33.58 34.71 -4.56
CA ASP A 198 -34.52 35.75 -5.03
C ASP A 198 -35.77 35.18 -5.75
N GLN A 199 -36.19 33.96 -5.43
CA GLN A 199 -37.38 33.36 -6.01
C GLN A 199 -38.67 34.00 -5.46
N ASN A 200 -39.79 33.74 -6.13
CA ASN A 200 -41.10 34.20 -5.70
C ASN A 200 -41.54 33.41 -4.45
N ILE A 201 -41.65 34.12 -3.32
CA ILE A 201 -42.07 33.57 -2.03
C ILE A 201 -43.46 34.08 -1.59
N SER A 202 -44.17 34.80 -2.47
CA SER A 202 -45.45 35.44 -2.15
C SER A 202 -46.54 34.46 -1.70
N GLN A 203 -46.43 33.19 -2.11
CA GLN A 203 -47.36 32.10 -1.78
C GLN A 203 -46.96 31.31 -0.53
N MET A 204 -45.77 31.57 0.05
CA MET A 204 -45.28 30.86 1.22
C MET A 204 -45.98 31.40 2.47
N GLY A 205 -46.66 30.51 3.19
CA GLY A 205 -47.52 30.86 4.31
C GLY A 205 -46.96 30.41 5.65
N LYS A 206 -47.87 30.05 6.56
CA LYS A 206 -47.56 29.71 7.95
C LYS A 206 -46.90 28.33 8.10
N GLU A 207 -47.24 27.38 7.22
CA GLU A 207 -46.61 26.05 7.23
C GLU A 207 -45.13 26.14 6.85
N GLU A 208 -44.83 26.90 5.79
CA GLU A 208 -43.48 27.19 5.33
C GLU A 208 -42.69 27.93 6.40
N GLU A 209 -43.31 28.91 7.06
CA GLU A 209 -42.68 29.65 8.16
C GLU A 209 -42.31 28.71 9.31
N GLN A 210 -43.24 27.84 9.72
CA GLN A 210 -42.98 26.88 10.79
C GLN A 210 -41.86 25.90 10.42
N ALA A 211 -41.84 25.41 9.17
CA ALA A 211 -40.78 24.55 8.67
C ALA A 211 -39.42 25.25 8.72
N VAL A 212 -39.36 26.52 8.31
CA VAL A 212 -38.14 27.35 8.41
C VAL A 212 -37.72 27.56 9.86
N ILE A 213 -38.62 28.01 10.74
CA ILE A 213 -38.29 28.27 12.16
C ILE A 213 -37.76 27.00 12.85
N LYS A 214 -38.31 25.84 12.51
CA LYS A 214 -37.80 24.56 13.01
C LYS A 214 -36.42 24.22 12.43
N ALA A 215 -36.21 24.40 11.12
CA ALA A 215 -34.97 24.00 10.43
C ALA A 215 -33.80 24.97 10.69
N LEU A 216 -34.10 26.24 10.94
CA LEU A 216 -33.13 27.32 11.03
C LEU A 216 -32.06 27.12 12.12
N PRO A 217 -32.36 26.65 13.35
CA PRO A 217 -31.32 26.37 14.35
C PRO A 217 -30.26 25.36 13.90
N LEU A 218 -30.58 24.47 12.95
CA LEU A 218 -29.66 23.47 12.41
C LEU A 218 -28.76 24.06 11.31
N LEU A 219 -29.26 25.06 10.58
CA LEU A 219 -28.57 25.66 9.43
C LEU A 219 -27.80 26.93 9.83
N ASP A 220 -28.45 27.80 10.60
CA ASP A 220 -27.89 29.04 11.13
C ASP A 220 -28.45 29.31 12.54
N ALA A 221 -27.71 28.81 13.53
CA ALA A 221 -28.06 28.97 14.94
C ALA A 221 -28.02 30.43 15.42
N THR A 222 -27.27 31.31 14.72
CA THR A 222 -27.17 32.73 15.07
C THR A 222 -28.45 33.44 14.65
N LEU A 223 -28.86 33.29 13.39
CA LEU A 223 -30.09 33.87 12.88
C LEU A 223 -31.32 33.38 13.66
N ALA A 224 -31.39 32.08 13.98
CA ALA A 224 -32.47 31.54 14.81
C ALA A 224 -32.56 32.22 16.19
N LYS A 225 -31.43 32.46 16.85
CA LYS A 225 -31.39 33.19 18.14
C LYS A 225 -31.79 34.65 17.98
N LEU A 226 -31.45 35.30 16.87
CA LEU A 226 -31.85 36.68 16.61
C LEU A 226 -33.36 36.79 16.39
N LEU A 227 -33.95 35.90 15.60
CA LEU A 227 -35.41 35.86 15.40
C LEU A 227 -36.16 35.59 16.71
N ALA A 228 -35.63 34.72 17.58
CA ALA A 228 -36.22 34.43 18.88
C ALA A 228 -36.22 35.63 19.85
N LYS A 229 -35.43 36.69 19.60
CA LYS A 229 -35.42 37.93 20.39
C LYS A 229 -36.55 38.90 20.04
N ALA A 230 -37.39 38.60 19.05
CA ALA A 230 -38.51 39.46 18.70
C ALA A 230 -39.46 39.66 19.90
N SER A 231 -39.89 40.90 20.15
CA SER A 231 -40.78 41.25 21.27
C SER A 231 -42.20 40.71 21.10
N SER A 232 -42.57 40.32 19.88
CA SER A 232 -43.87 39.73 19.55
C SER A 232 -43.71 38.71 18.42
N PRO A 233 -44.63 37.75 18.27
CA PRO A 233 -44.62 36.81 17.17
C PRO A 233 -44.53 37.50 15.80
N LEU A 234 -43.58 37.04 15.00
CA LEU A 234 -43.42 37.45 13.61
C LEU A 234 -44.47 36.75 12.74
N THR A 235 -44.92 37.44 11.71
CA THR A 235 -45.72 36.85 10.62
C THR A 235 -44.80 36.22 9.58
N PRO A 236 -45.28 35.32 8.70
CA PRO A 236 -44.45 34.69 7.67
C PRO A 236 -43.64 35.72 6.85
N LYS A 237 -44.30 36.81 6.46
CA LYS A 237 -43.64 37.90 5.70
C LYS A 237 -42.57 38.62 6.48
N GLU A 238 -42.81 38.88 7.77
CA GLU A 238 -41.81 39.50 8.66
C GLU A 238 -40.63 38.56 8.91
N THR A 239 -40.88 37.27 9.10
CA THR A 239 -39.86 36.23 9.26
C THR A 239 -38.96 36.15 8.02
N TYR A 240 -39.55 36.03 6.82
CA TYR A 240 -38.78 36.01 5.58
C TYR A 240 -38.05 37.33 5.32
N PHE A 241 -38.65 38.47 5.70
CA PHE A 241 -37.98 39.76 5.62
C PHE A 241 -36.71 39.79 6.48
N CYS A 242 -36.77 39.32 7.73
CA CYS A 242 -35.59 39.26 8.61
C CYS A 242 -34.50 38.37 8.01
N ILE A 243 -34.87 37.22 7.44
CA ILE A 243 -33.93 36.30 6.79
C ILE A 243 -33.26 36.98 5.59
N MET A 244 -34.04 37.68 4.76
CA MET A 244 -33.54 38.46 3.63
C MET A 244 -32.60 39.59 4.07
N GLU A 245 -32.93 40.30 5.16
CA GLU A 245 -32.08 41.34 5.72
C GLU A 245 -30.75 40.78 6.21
N TYR A 246 -30.78 39.61 6.86
CA TYR A 246 -29.59 38.91 7.35
C TYR A 246 -28.66 38.44 6.23
N TYR A 247 -29.22 37.97 5.11
CA TYR A 247 -28.44 37.62 3.91
C TYR A 247 -28.12 38.82 3.01
N GLY A 248 -28.33 40.06 3.48
CA GLY A 248 -27.89 41.27 2.77
C GLY A 248 -28.71 41.63 1.54
N LYS A 249 -29.95 41.14 1.41
CA LYS A 249 -30.83 41.49 0.28
C LYS A 249 -31.24 42.94 0.32
N ASN A 250 -31.22 43.61 -0.84
CA ASN A 250 -31.67 44.99 -0.98
C ASN A 250 -33.21 45.09 -1.10
N ASP A 251 -33.76 46.29 -1.01
CA ASP A 251 -35.22 46.50 -1.01
C ASP A 251 -35.87 46.11 -2.35
N HIS A 252 -35.15 46.24 -3.47
CA HIS A 252 -35.61 45.82 -4.79
C HIS A 252 -35.74 44.29 -4.89
N GLN A 253 -34.74 43.54 -4.42
CA GLN A 253 -34.76 42.07 -4.38
C GLN A 253 -35.91 41.57 -3.49
N LYS A 254 -36.09 42.18 -2.32
CA LYS A 254 -37.23 41.86 -1.44
C LYS A 254 -38.56 42.13 -2.15
N ALA A 255 -38.70 43.28 -2.81
CA ALA A 255 -39.90 43.64 -3.56
C ALA A 255 -40.23 42.61 -4.64
N GLN A 256 -39.21 42.16 -5.38
CA GLN A 256 -39.32 41.12 -6.40
C GLN A 256 -39.77 39.77 -5.80
N SER A 257 -39.10 39.29 -4.76
CA SER A 257 -39.42 37.99 -4.13
C SER A 257 -40.80 37.98 -3.47
N PHE A 258 -41.23 39.10 -2.87
CA PHE A 258 -42.58 39.23 -2.31
C PHE A 258 -43.66 39.57 -3.36
N CYS A 259 -43.27 39.80 -4.62
CA CYS A 259 -44.14 40.29 -5.70
C CYS A 259 -44.97 41.52 -5.28
N CYS A 260 -44.30 42.52 -4.70
CA CYS A 260 -44.92 43.75 -4.25
C CYS A 260 -44.05 44.98 -4.58
N SER A 261 -44.56 46.18 -4.33
CA SER A 261 -43.80 47.41 -4.56
C SER A 261 -42.75 47.65 -3.46
N GLU A 262 -41.66 48.35 -3.79
CA GLU A 262 -40.68 48.78 -2.78
C GLU A 262 -41.31 49.61 -1.65
N GLN A 263 -42.39 50.36 -1.95
CA GLN A 263 -43.13 51.10 -0.94
C GLN A 263 -43.82 50.17 0.07
N ALA A 264 -44.30 49.01 -0.36
CA ALA A 264 -44.83 47.98 0.53
C ALA A 264 -43.71 47.35 1.39
N ILE A 265 -42.52 47.13 0.84
CA ILE A 265 -41.33 46.68 1.58
C ILE A 265 -40.95 47.66 2.69
N ARG A 266 -40.92 48.96 2.39
CA ARG A 266 -40.64 50.01 3.39
C ARG A 266 -41.70 50.04 4.50
N SER A 267 -42.97 49.84 4.16
CA SER A 267 -44.06 49.74 5.14
C SER A 267 -43.87 48.53 6.07
N THR A 268 -43.51 47.37 5.53
CA THR A 268 -43.20 46.16 6.30
C THR A 268 -42.01 46.40 7.23
N LYS A 269 -40.93 47.00 6.73
CA LYS A 269 -39.75 47.37 7.53
C LYS A 269 -40.10 48.26 8.72
N SER A 270 -40.94 49.28 8.50
CA SER A 270 -41.40 50.20 9.55
C SER A 270 -42.19 49.48 10.66
N ARG A 271 -43.05 48.52 10.28
CA ARG A 271 -43.79 47.69 11.25
C ARG A 271 -42.87 46.75 12.02
N LEU A 272 -41.92 46.14 11.32
CA LEU A 272 -40.98 45.17 11.86
C LEU A 272 -39.96 45.78 12.83
N ASN A 273 -39.50 47.00 12.58
CA ASN A 273 -38.63 47.76 13.50
C ASN A 273 -39.23 47.95 14.90
N LYS A 274 -40.55 47.80 15.07
CA LYS A 274 -41.21 47.84 16.39
C LYS A 274 -41.10 46.51 17.16
N LYS A 275 -40.76 45.43 16.45
CA LYS A 275 -40.74 44.05 16.97
C LYS A 275 -39.32 43.54 17.18
N ILE A 276 -38.40 43.89 16.30
CA ILE A 276 -37.02 43.41 16.31
C ILE A 276 -36.09 44.54 15.86
N ASP A 277 -34.92 44.61 16.47
CA ASP A 277 -33.87 45.54 16.04
C ASP A 277 -33.21 45.00 14.77
N LEU A 278 -33.60 45.57 13.63
CA LEU A 278 -33.11 45.20 12.30
C LEU A 278 -31.61 45.53 12.11
N SER A 279 -31.02 46.39 12.95
CA SER A 279 -29.58 46.68 12.88
C SER A 279 -28.74 45.46 13.28
N ILE A 280 -29.22 44.68 14.26
CA ILE A 280 -28.55 43.47 14.76
C ILE A 280 -28.57 42.33 13.73
N LEU A 281 -29.50 42.38 12.76
CA LEU A 281 -29.63 41.37 11.71
C LEU A 281 -28.60 41.55 10.59
N ARG A 282 -27.99 42.72 10.43
CA ARG A 282 -26.90 42.89 9.46
C ARG A 282 -25.59 42.49 10.13
N LEU A 283 -24.99 41.39 9.68
CA LEU A 283 -23.58 41.12 9.96
C LEU A 283 -22.77 42.21 9.25
N GLU A 284 -22.02 43.02 10.01
CA GLU A 284 -20.96 43.88 9.46
C GLU A 284 -19.88 43.06 8.74
#